data_AF-A0A920GPC1-F1
#
_entry.id   AF-A0A920GPC1-F1
#
_cell.length_a   1.000
_cell.length_b   1.000
_cell.length_c   1.000
_cell.angle_alpha   90.00
_cell.angle_beta   90.00
_cell.angle_gamma   90.00
#
_symmetry.space_group_name_H-M   'P 1'
#
loop_
_entity.id
_entity.type
_entity.pdbx_description
1 polymer ?
#
loop_
_entity_poly.entity_id
_entity_poly.type
_entity_poly.pdbx_seq_one_letter_code
_entity_poly.pdbx_strand_id
1 'polypeptide(L)'
;MIPGFEDGLVGGSAGEERVLNLSFPEDYQKEDLAGAAVEFKVQISEVQELELAPVDAALFAQYGLEEGTEENFRAEVKQNMERELRNAIEASVKNQVMDVSSRRMRVLKCLPR
;
A
#
# COMPACT_ATOMS: atom_id res chain seq x y z
N MET A 1 1.39 10.85 2.89
CA MET A 1 1.78 12.27 2.71
C MET A 1 0.58 13.05 2.21
N ILE A 2 0.61 14.39 2.31
CA ILE A 2 -0.42 15.18 1.62
C ILE A 2 -0.22 15.05 0.10
N PRO A 3 -1.31 15.03 -0.69
CA PRO A 3 -1.21 15.06 -2.14
C PRO A 3 -0.34 16.23 -2.62
N GLY A 4 0.52 16.00 -3.61
CA GLY A 4 1.43 17.02 -4.15
C GLY A 4 2.72 17.25 -3.36
N PHE A 5 2.89 16.67 -2.16
CA PHE A 5 4.15 16.78 -1.42
C PHE A 5 5.29 16.02 -2.08
N GLU A 6 5.04 14.76 -2.45
CA GLU A 6 6.04 13.91 -3.11
C GLU A 6 6.43 14.50 -4.48
N ASP A 7 5.45 14.99 -5.24
CA ASP A 7 5.67 15.63 -6.54
C ASP A 7 6.61 16.84 -6.47
N GLY A 8 6.53 17.63 -5.38
CA GLY A 8 7.43 18.76 -5.14
C GLY A 8 8.87 18.37 -4.82
N LEU A 9 9.09 17.14 -4.34
CA LEU A 9 10.41 16.59 -4.03
C LEU A 9 11.04 15.85 -5.21
N VAL A 10 10.26 15.52 -6.25
CA VAL A 10 10.79 14.89 -7.46
C VAL A 10 11.87 15.76 -8.09
N GLY A 11 12.98 15.14 -8.50
CA GLY A 11 14.14 15.84 -9.06
C GLY A 11 14.95 16.67 -8.07
N GLY A 12 14.72 16.51 -6.76
CA GLY A 12 15.57 17.06 -5.70
C GLY A 12 16.89 16.31 -5.56
N SER A 13 17.96 17.03 -5.28
CA SER A 13 19.27 16.44 -4.96
C SER A 13 19.50 16.40 -3.44
N ALA A 14 20.37 15.50 -2.98
CA ALA A 14 20.79 15.49 -1.58
C ALA A 14 21.49 16.82 -1.21
N GLY A 15 21.15 17.35 -0.04
CA GLY A 15 21.58 18.65 0.47
C GLY A 15 20.72 19.84 0.02
N GLU A 16 19.75 19.65 -0.87
CA GLU A 16 18.92 20.73 -1.39
C GLU A 16 17.83 21.16 -0.40
N GLU A 17 17.63 22.48 -0.26
CA GLU A 17 16.50 23.05 0.45
C GLU A 17 15.44 23.49 -0.56
N ARG A 18 14.20 23.06 -0.36
CA ARG A 18 13.05 23.46 -1.16
C ARG A 18 11.91 23.96 -0.31
N VAL A 19 11.15 24.89 -0.89
CA VAL A 19 9.95 25.46 -0.29
C VAL A 19 8.75 25.01 -1.13
N LEU A 20 7.87 24.23 -0.53
CA LEU A 20 6.66 23.71 -1.18
C LEU A 20 5.43 24.43 -0.60
N ASN A 21 4.67 25.09 -1.46
CA ASN A 21 3.40 25.71 -1.10
C ASN A 21 2.28 24.74 -1.43
N LEU A 22 1.68 24.12 -0.40
CA LEU A 22 0.68 23.07 -0.54
C LEU A 22 -0.53 23.37 0.32
N SER A 23 -1.68 22.81 -0.05
CA SER A 23 -2.89 22.85 0.76
C SER A 23 -3.21 21.46 1.28
N PHE A 24 -3.61 21.38 2.55
CA PHE A 24 -4.13 20.13 3.10
C PHE A 24 -5.46 19.76 2.44
N PRO A 25 -5.74 18.46 2.24
CA PRO A 25 -7.06 17.99 1.82
C PRO A 25 -8.17 18.42 2.79
N GLU A 26 -9.41 18.53 2.30
CA GLU A 26 -10.56 18.83 3.17
C GLU A 26 -10.92 17.66 4.11
N ASP A 27 -10.56 16.44 3.75
CA ASP A 27 -10.77 15.22 4.54
C ASP A 27 -9.61 14.90 5.49
N TYR A 28 -8.74 15.88 5.76
CA TYR A 28 -7.61 15.68 6.66
C TYR A 28 -8.06 15.45 8.10
N GLN A 29 -7.47 14.45 8.78
CA GLN A 29 -7.88 13.99 10.12
C GLN A 29 -7.83 15.07 11.21
N LYS A 30 -7.12 16.17 10.99
CA LYS A 30 -7.12 17.34 11.87
C LYS A 30 -7.96 18.45 11.25
N GLU A 31 -9.10 18.73 11.86
CA GLU A 31 -10.03 19.80 11.45
C GLU A 31 -9.33 21.17 11.35
N ASP A 32 -8.40 21.47 12.26
CA ASP A 32 -7.64 22.74 12.27
C ASP A 32 -6.72 22.94 11.05
N LEU A 33 -6.38 21.85 10.36
CA LEU A 33 -5.47 21.85 9.21
C LEU A 33 -6.18 21.53 7.91
N ALA A 34 -7.43 21.05 7.95
CA ALA A 34 -8.21 20.71 6.76
C ALA A 34 -8.39 21.96 5.86
N GLY A 35 -8.01 21.85 4.59
CA GLY A 35 -8.09 22.97 3.62
C GLY A 35 -7.11 24.13 3.85
N ALA A 36 -6.28 24.10 4.88
CA ALA A 36 -5.32 25.17 5.15
C ALA A 36 -4.17 25.17 4.13
N ALA A 37 -3.82 26.36 3.63
CA ALA A 37 -2.62 26.58 2.82
C ALA A 37 -1.39 26.72 3.73
N VAL A 38 -0.35 25.95 3.44
CA VAL A 38 0.87 25.86 4.25
C VAL A 38 2.12 25.84 3.38
N GLU A 39 3.20 26.43 3.92
CA GLU A 39 4.52 26.44 3.30
C GLU A 39 5.41 25.42 4.02
N PHE A 40 5.83 24.37 3.31
CA PHE A 40 6.78 23.37 3.80
C PHE A 40 8.19 23.72 3.34
N LYS A 41 9.07 24.03 4.30
CA LYS A 41 10.51 24.08 4.05
C LYS A 41 11.09 22.69 4.29
N VAL A 42 11.51 22.04 3.22
CA VAL A 42 12.06 20.67 3.24
C VAL A 42 13.54 20.74 2.91
N GLN A 43 14.35 20.11 3.74
CA GLN A 43 15.75 19.86 3.45
C GLN A 43 15.94 18.38 3.13
N ILE A 44 16.41 18.09 1.92
CA ILE A 44 16.68 16.72 1.49
C ILE A 44 18.03 16.33 2.08
N SER A 45 18.04 15.55 3.16
CA SER A 45 19.30 15.15 3.79
C SER A 45 20.07 14.13 2.95
N GLU A 46 19.35 13.16 2.38
CA GLU A 46 19.94 12.06 1.62
C GLU A 46 18.94 11.57 0.58
N VAL A 47 19.44 11.13 -0.57
CA VAL A 47 18.66 10.43 -1.60
C VAL A 47 19.30 9.07 -1.77
N GLN A 48 18.55 8.02 -1.44
CA GLN A 48 18.97 6.64 -1.57
C GLN A 48 18.16 5.98 -2.69
N GLU A 49 18.82 5.17 -3.50
CA GLU A 49 18.18 4.34 -4.50
C GLU A 49 18.08 2.90 -3.96
N LEU A 50 16.91 2.28 -4.13
CA LEU A 50 16.74 0.87 -3.81
C LEU A 50 17.39 0.04 -4.93
N GLU A 51 18.59 -0.48 -4.65
CA GLU A 51 19.22 -1.46 -5.53
C GLU A 51 18.53 -2.82 -5.35
N LEU A 52 18.21 -3.46 -6.48
CA LEU A 52 17.66 -4.82 -6.47
C LEU A 52 18.70 -5.77 -5.89
N ALA A 53 18.39 -6.37 -4.74
CA ALA A 53 19.25 -7.38 -4.15
C ALA A 53 19.41 -8.57 -5.11
N PRO A 54 20.63 -9.12 -5.26
CA PRO A 54 20.83 -10.34 -6.03
C PRO A 54 20.03 -11.50 -5.42
N VAL A 55 19.50 -12.37 -6.28
CA VAL A 55 18.75 -13.56 -5.86
C VAL A 55 19.75 -14.65 -5.48
N ASP A 56 20.33 -14.53 -4.29
CA ASP A 56 21.41 -15.38 -3.80
C ASP A 56 21.10 -16.02 -2.43
N ALA A 57 22.05 -16.80 -1.91
CA ALA A 57 21.90 -17.50 -0.64
C ALA A 57 21.70 -16.56 0.56
N ALA A 58 22.16 -15.30 0.49
CA ALA A 58 21.94 -14.33 1.55
C ALA A 58 20.48 -13.84 1.57
N LEU A 59 19.87 -13.68 0.40
CA LEU A 59 18.43 -13.44 0.29
C LEU A 59 17.64 -14.64 0.81
N PHE A 60 17.98 -15.87 0.40
CA PHE A 60 17.27 -17.07 0.82
C PHE A 60 17.29 -17.27 2.34
N ALA A 61 18.43 -16.99 2.99
CA ALA A 61 18.55 -17.05 4.45
C ALA A 61 17.61 -16.06 5.16
N GLN A 62 17.41 -14.84 4.62
CA GLN A 62 16.45 -13.87 5.20
C GLN A 62 15.01 -14.35 5.14
N TYR A 63 14.66 -15.18 4.15
CA TYR A 63 13.35 -15.79 4.01
C TYR A 63 13.26 -17.20 4.65
N GLY A 64 14.27 -17.62 5.41
CA GLY A 64 14.25 -18.88 6.16
C GLY A 64 14.66 -20.12 5.36
N LEU A 65 15.23 -19.94 4.17
CA LEU A 65 15.74 -21.00 3.31
C LEU A 65 17.26 -21.14 3.50
N GLU A 66 17.68 -21.86 4.54
CA GLU A 66 19.11 -22.04 4.89
C GLU A 66 19.92 -22.81 3.83
N GLU A 67 19.27 -23.66 3.02
CA GLU A 67 19.89 -24.46 1.94
C GLU A 67 19.09 -24.39 0.62
N GLY A 68 18.34 -23.31 0.40
CA GLY A 68 17.50 -23.16 -0.78
C GLY A 68 18.29 -22.83 -2.05
N THR A 69 18.01 -23.51 -3.16
CA THR A 69 18.35 -23.03 -4.51
C THR A 69 17.33 -22.00 -4.97
N GLU A 70 17.66 -21.22 -6.00
CA GLU A 70 16.70 -20.28 -6.63
C GLU A 70 15.38 -20.97 -7.01
N GLU A 71 15.44 -22.23 -7.45
CA GLU A 71 14.26 -23.02 -7.79
C GLU A 71 13.36 -23.26 -6.57
N ASN A 72 13.94 -23.59 -5.41
CA ASN A 72 13.18 -23.79 -4.18
C ASN A 72 12.53 -22.49 -3.71
N PHE A 73 13.25 -21.37 -3.75
CA PHE A 73 12.69 -20.06 -3.41
C PHE A 73 11.53 -19.68 -4.33
N ARG A 74 11.70 -19.85 -5.66
CA ARG A 74 10.62 -19.60 -6.63
C ARG A 74 9.42 -20.51 -6.41
N ALA A 75 9.64 -21.78 -6.07
CA ALA A 75 8.56 -22.73 -5.78
C ALA A 75 7.77 -22.32 -4.53
N GLU A 76 8.45 -21.91 -3.46
CA GLU A 76 7.80 -21.46 -2.22
C GLU A 76 7.02 -20.16 -2.43
N VAL A 77 7.61 -19.16 -3.10
CA VAL A 77 6.92 -17.92 -3.46
C VAL A 77 5.67 -18.21 -4.28
N LYS A 78 5.78 -19.09 -5.28
CA LYS A 78 4.64 -19.50 -6.11
C LYS A 78 3.56 -20.18 -5.27
N GLN A 79 3.94 -21.08 -4.35
CA GLN A 79 3.00 -21.75 -3.47
C GLN A 79 2.27 -20.77 -2.54
N ASN A 80 2.97 -19.76 -2.03
CA ASN A 80 2.35 -18.70 -1.23
C ASN A 80 1.35 -17.89 -2.06
N MET A 81 1.74 -17.46 -3.26
CA MET A 81 0.85 -16.71 -4.17
C MET A 81 -0.39 -17.52 -4.56
N GLU A 82 -0.24 -18.82 -4.82
CA GLU A 82 -1.38 -19.70 -5.13
C GLU A 82 -2.33 -19.84 -3.93
N ARG A 83 -1.79 -19.92 -2.71
CA ARG A 83 -2.60 -19.95 -1.48
C ARG A 83 -3.35 -18.64 -1.28
N GLU A 84 -2.68 -17.50 -1.45
CA GLU A 84 -3.30 -16.18 -1.36
C GLU A 84 -4.39 -15.99 -2.40
N LEU A 85 -4.15 -16.42 -3.65
CA LEU A 85 -5.12 -16.36 -4.73
C LEU A 85 -6.38 -17.19 -4.41
N ARG A 86 -6.21 -18.43 -3.92
CA ARG A 86 -7.34 -19.27 -3.50
C ARG A 86 -8.16 -18.59 -2.40
N ASN A 87 -7.49 -18.08 -1.37
CA ASN A 87 -8.16 -17.38 -0.26
C ASN A 87 -8.89 -16.12 -0.75
N ALA A 88 -8.30 -15.36 -1.67
CA ALA A 88 -8.91 -14.16 -2.25
C ALA A 88 -10.16 -14.50 -3.07
N ILE A 89 -10.13 -15.58 -3.85
CA ILE A 89 -11.30 -16.07 -4.60
C ILE A 89 -12.40 -16.51 -3.64
N GLU A 90 -12.08 -17.32 -2.64
CA GLU A 90 -13.06 -17.77 -1.64
C GLU A 90 -13.69 -16.60 -0.89
N ALA A 91 -12.87 -15.63 -0.46
CA ALA A 91 -13.34 -14.42 0.19
C ALA A 91 -14.25 -13.59 -0.73
N SER A 92 -13.89 -13.45 -2.01
CA SER A 92 -14.70 -12.74 -3.01
C SER A 92 -16.06 -13.41 -3.21
N VAL A 93 -16.09 -14.73 -3.42
CA VAL A 93 -17.34 -15.49 -3.60
C VAL A 93 -18.19 -15.43 -2.33
N LYS A 94 -17.58 -15.60 -1.16
CA LYS A 94 -18.28 -15.47 0.13
C LYS A 94 -18.89 -14.08 0.29
N ASN A 95 -18.14 -13.02 -0.01
CA ASN A 95 -18.64 -11.64 0.09
C ASN A 95 -19.80 -11.40 -0.87
N GLN A 96 -19.74 -11.91 -2.11
CA GLN A 96 -20.86 -11.82 -3.05
C GLN A 96 -22.13 -12.48 -2.51
N VAL A 97 -22.02 -13.68 -1.94
CA VAL A 97 -23.18 -14.39 -1.35
C VAL A 97 -23.71 -13.65 -0.12
N MET A 98 -22.83 -13.14 0.74
CA MET A 98 -23.21 -12.36 1.91
C MET A 98 -23.88 -11.04 1.52
N ASP A 99 -23.39 -10.35 0.50
CA ASP A 99 -23.98 -9.12 -0.04
C ASP A 99 -25.36 -9.35 -0.63
N VAL A 100 -25.53 -10.41 -1.43
CA VAL A 100 -26.84 -10.77 -1.99
C VAL A 100 -27.83 -11.11 -0.87
N SER A 101 -27.39 -11.87 0.13
CA SER A 101 -28.22 -12.23 1.30
C SER A 101 -28.60 -11.00 2.12
N SER A 102 -27.65 -10.08 2.35
CA SER A 102 -27.86 -8.80 3.04
C SER A 102 -28.82 -7.88 2.30
N ARG A 103 -28.71 -7.80 0.96
CA ARG A 103 -29.64 -7.04 0.12
C ARG A 103 -31.05 -7.62 0.17
N ARG A 104 -31.20 -8.95 0.09
CA ARG A 104 -32.51 -9.62 0.16
C ARG A 104 -33.19 -9.46 1.53
N MET A 105 -32.43 -9.52 2.62
CA MET A 105 -32.92 -9.25 3.98
C MET A 105 -33.41 -7.80 4.14
N ARG A 106 -32.71 -6.82 3.53
CA ARG A 106 -33.13 -5.41 3.53
C ARG A 106 -34.46 -5.19 2.81
N VAL A 107 -34.69 -5.86 1.68
CA VAL A 107 -35.95 -5.76 0.95
C VAL A 107 -37.11 -6.32 1.78
N LEU A 108 -36.94 -7.47 2.44
CA LEU A 108 -37.97 -8.09 3.28
C LEU A 108 -38.37 -7.26 4.51
N LYS A 109 -37.44 -6.48 5.09
CA LYS A 109 -37.74 -5.56 6.21
C LYS A 109 -38.49 -4.29 5.79
N CYS A 110 -38.45 -3.92 4.50
CA CYS A 110 -39.13 -2.73 3.98
C CYS A 110 -40.49 -3.02 3.34
N LEU A 111 -40.96 -4.28 3.29
CA LEU A 111 -42.33 -4.57 2.87
C LEU A 111 -43.31 -4.18 4.01
N PRO A 112 -44.32 -3.35 3.73
CA PRO A 112 -45.38 -3.09 4.70
C PRO A 112 -46.14 -4.40 4.95
N ARG A 113 -46.49 -4.64 6.23
CA ARG A 113 -47.24 -5.83 6.66
C ARG A 113 -48.58 -5.96 5.96
#